data_AF-A0A4V1LVF3-F1
#
_entry.id   AF-A0A4V1LVF3-F1
#
_cell.length_a   1.000
_cell.length_b   1.000
_cell.length_c   1.000
_cell.angle_alpha   90.00
_cell.angle_beta   90.00
_cell.angle_gamma   90.00
#
_symmetry.space_group_name_H-M   'P 1'
#
loop_
_entity.id
_entity.type
_entity.pdbx_description
1 polymer ?
#
loop_
_entity_poly.entity_id
_entity_poly.type
_entity_poly.pdbx_seq_one_letter_code
_entity_poly.pdbx_strand_id
1 'polypeptide(L)'
;MKLEISLFKFDYKSDYIPYYKKYLLNIKEERNLLDILNTINIQEEFQYEKDENTQVVINNLVIDCDTAIDEIKQNFGNELTIEPLSKRRAMTDLVINDDDFYDRLELFDAYINDDDKSYYKTLKKYYYASNTLNFEKNYIGDSSILFADYLINKYNKNKSNILNIIKSYPKGIEYHTSLNNRIFNIDHSIENKILNLKKELNLLKKESQQNFKVNKKTNIDLKNLSDLPTFIKNSFNNFNIAYYGENNKFIKDYLNKLDCKIIDLESKDFDLNKTSFHKNKELTFKIAGEIIQEAYDKGSDFIIVNDINDFFILDYNRKELKKQIKREIDLPVLHLHELNLLVEDKIEEASSLLKKHSINPKLV
;
A
#
# COMPACT_ATOMS: atom_id res chain seq x y z
N MET A 1 -5.85 -4.17 30.63
CA MET A 1 -5.97 -3.24 29.48
C MET A 1 -7.16 -3.65 28.62
N LYS A 2 -7.78 -2.78 27.81
CA LYS A 2 -8.95 -3.15 26.98
C LYS A 2 -8.64 -3.05 25.49
N LEU A 3 -9.04 -4.06 24.72
CA LEU A 3 -8.99 -4.06 23.25
C LEU A 3 -10.39 -4.34 22.68
N GLU A 4 -10.76 -3.60 21.64
CA GLU A 4 -11.93 -3.83 20.82
C GLU A 4 -11.49 -4.43 19.49
N ILE A 5 -11.84 -5.69 19.26
CA ILE A 5 -11.34 -6.46 18.12
C ILE A 5 -12.50 -6.76 17.18
N SER A 6 -12.37 -6.34 15.92
CA SER A 6 -13.21 -6.76 14.81
C SER A 6 -12.49 -7.88 14.06
N LEU A 7 -12.87 -9.13 14.33
CA LEU A 7 -12.25 -10.31 13.73
C LEU A 7 -12.99 -10.69 12.44
N PHE A 8 -12.25 -10.85 11.35
CA PHE A 8 -12.76 -11.37 10.09
C PHE A 8 -13.25 -12.82 10.26
N LYS A 9 -14.47 -13.08 9.79
CA LYS A 9 -15.13 -14.39 9.79
C LYS A 9 -15.62 -14.72 8.39
N PHE A 10 -15.32 -15.93 7.94
CA PHE A 10 -15.72 -16.41 6.62
C PHE A 10 -15.53 -17.93 6.53
N ASP A 11 -16.42 -18.63 5.84
CA ASP A 11 -16.20 -20.01 5.37
C ASP A 11 -16.56 -20.10 3.89
N TYR A 12 -15.57 -20.34 3.03
CA TYR A 12 -15.73 -20.43 1.59
C TYR A 12 -16.72 -21.50 1.12
N LYS A 13 -17.06 -22.49 1.96
CA LYS A 13 -18.02 -23.54 1.64
C LYS A 13 -19.46 -23.15 1.95
N SER A 14 -19.70 -22.22 2.87
CA SER A 14 -21.02 -21.98 3.44
C SER A 14 -21.43 -20.51 3.42
N ASP A 15 -20.50 -19.57 3.57
CA ASP A 15 -20.76 -18.14 3.62
C ASP A 15 -20.80 -17.53 2.21
N TYR A 16 -21.75 -16.60 2.01
CA TYR A 16 -21.85 -15.84 0.76
C TYR A 16 -20.87 -14.65 0.71
N ILE A 17 -20.70 -13.97 1.84
CA ILE A 17 -19.79 -12.84 2.03
C ILE A 17 -19.16 -12.93 3.41
N PRO A 18 -17.92 -12.43 3.59
CA PRO A 18 -17.32 -12.32 4.91
C PRO A 18 -18.06 -11.31 5.79
N TYR A 19 -17.90 -11.45 7.10
CA TYR A 19 -18.38 -10.49 8.09
C TYR A 19 -17.34 -10.29 9.20
N TYR A 20 -17.53 -9.27 10.04
CA TYR A 20 -16.67 -9.01 11.18
C TYR A 20 -17.42 -9.26 12.47
N LYS A 21 -16.85 -10.08 13.35
CA LYS A 21 -17.35 -10.31 14.69
C LYS A 21 -16.56 -9.48 15.70
N LYS A 22 -17.28 -8.77 16.57
CA LYS A 22 -16.67 -7.89 17.58
C LYS A 22 -16.43 -8.64 18.89
N TYR A 23 -15.23 -8.49 19.44
CA TYR A 23 -14.81 -8.99 20.75
C TYR A 23 -14.31 -7.84 21.61
N LEU A 24 -14.72 -7.80 22.88
CA LEU A 24 -14.22 -6.85 23.87
C LEU A 24 -13.35 -7.62 24.87
N LEU A 25 -12.03 -7.50 24.72
CA LEU A 25 -11.08 -8.23 25.55
C LEU A 25 -10.49 -7.34 26.64
N ASN A 26 -10.45 -7.87 27.86
CA ASN A 26 -9.66 -7.31 28.94
C ASN A 26 -8.37 -8.11 29.04
N ILE A 27 -7.25 -7.53 28.58
CA ILE A 27 -5.92 -8.13 28.61
C ILE A 27 -5.48 -8.32 30.05
N LYS A 28 -5.11 -9.55 30.39
CA LYS A 28 -4.67 -10.02 31.70
C LYS A 28 -3.28 -10.64 31.62
N GLU A 29 -3.14 -11.70 30.84
CA GLU A 29 -1.94 -12.56 30.80
C GLU A 29 -1.39 -12.70 29.38
N GLU A 30 -2.15 -12.26 28.37
CA GLU A 30 -1.74 -12.29 26.98
C GLU A 30 -0.50 -11.40 26.79
N ARG A 31 0.51 -11.92 26.10
CA ARG A 31 1.79 -11.23 25.87
C ARG A 31 1.94 -10.73 24.44
N ASN A 32 1.48 -11.53 23.49
CA ASN A 32 1.56 -11.24 22.05
C ASN A 32 0.20 -11.46 21.34
N LEU A 33 0.18 -11.19 20.04
CA LEU A 33 -1.02 -11.37 19.21
C LEU A 33 -1.51 -12.82 19.16
N LEU A 34 -0.62 -13.80 19.20
CA LEU A 34 -1.01 -15.21 19.24
C LEU A 34 -1.83 -15.52 20.49
N ASP A 35 -1.42 -15.01 21.66
CA ASP A 35 -2.18 -15.16 22.91
C ASP A 35 -3.59 -14.53 22.82
N ILE A 36 -3.72 -13.40 22.11
CA ILE A 36 -5.03 -12.77 21.82
C ILE A 36 -5.89 -13.71 20.98
N LEU A 37 -5.36 -14.25 19.87
CA LEU A 37 -6.10 -15.17 19.00
C LEU A 37 -6.52 -16.44 19.76
N ASN A 38 -5.61 -17.01 20.55
CA ASN A 38 -5.89 -18.15 21.44
C ASN A 38 -7.02 -17.85 22.42
N THR A 39 -7.00 -16.67 23.04
CA THR A 39 -8.02 -16.24 24.01
C THR A 39 -9.39 -16.09 23.35
N ILE A 40 -9.45 -15.47 22.18
CA ILE A 40 -10.71 -15.38 21.41
C ILE A 40 -11.20 -16.78 21.05
N ASN A 41 -10.30 -17.66 20.62
CA ASN A 41 -10.64 -19.02 20.18
C ASN A 41 -11.23 -19.88 21.31
N ILE A 42 -10.79 -19.66 22.55
CA ILE A 42 -11.36 -20.30 23.74
C ILE A 42 -12.79 -19.79 24.02
N GLN A 43 -13.05 -18.50 23.79
CA GLN A 43 -14.38 -17.92 23.96
C GLN A 43 -15.35 -18.38 22.86
N GLU A 44 -14.85 -18.45 21.63
CA GLU A 44 -15.58 -18.90 20.46
C GLU A 44 -14.63 -19.41 19.39
N GLU A 45 -14.87 -20.63 18.95
CA GLU A 45 -14.01 -21.29 17.98
C GLU A 45 -14.02 -20.59 16.61
N PHE A 46 -12.83 -20.43 16.05
CA PHE A 46 -12.56 -19.95 14.70
C PHE A 46 -11.27 -20.59 14.16
N GLN A 47 -11.06 -20.56 12.85
CA GLN A 47 -9.91 -21.19 12.23
C GLN A 47 -8.75 -20.21 12.00
N TYR A 48 -7.56 -20.58 12.46
CA TYR A 48 -6.30 -19.89 12.23
C TYR A 48 -5.14 -20.84 12.49
N GLU A 49 -3.95 -20.49 12.01
CA GLU A 49 -2.72 -21.23 12.31
C GLU A 49 -2.22 -20.84 13.72
N LYS A 50 -2.13 -21.82 14.63
CA LYS A 50 -1.67 -21.63 16.02
C LYS A 50 -0.14 -21.70 16.13
N ASP A 51 0.54 -20.86 15.36
CA ASP A 51 2.00 -20.81 15.27
C ASP A 51 2.48 -19.35 15.50
N GLU A 52 3.59 -19.19 16.22
CA GLU A 52 4.21 -17.87 16.45
C GLU A 52 4.74 -17.24 15.15
N ASN A 53 5.09 -18.08 14.17
CA ASN A 53 5.53 -17.67 12.84
C ASN A 53 4.38 -17.37 11.88
N THR A 54 3.13 -17.50 12.32
CA THR A 54 1.96 -17.09 11.52
C THR A 54 1.92 -15.57 11.44
N GLN A 55 1.44 -15.06 10.31
CA GLN A 55 1.15 -13.64 10.12
C GLN A 55 -0.33 -13.43 9.85
N VAL A 56 -0.83 -12.27 10.25
CA VAL A 56 -2.18 -11.79 9.96
C VAL A 56 -2.11 -10.33 9.53
N VAL A 57 -3.24 -9.74 9.17
CA VAL A 57 -3.34 -8.30 8.90
C VAL A 57 -4.04 -7.62 10.07
N ILE A 58 -3.40 -6.58 10.63
CA ILE A 58 -4.01 -5.66 11.61
C ILE A 58 -4.09 -4.28 11.00
N ASN A 59 -5.30 -3.72 10.92
CA ASN A 59 -5.54 -2.36 10.43
C ASN A 59 -4.77 -2.06 9.11
N ASN A 60 -4.86 -2.99 8.16
CA ASN A 60 -4.21 -2.98 6.83
C ASN A 60 -2.69 -3.22 6.76
N LEU A 61 -2.03 -3.56 7.87
CA LEU A 61 -0.61 -3.96 7.90
C LEU A 61 -0.44 -5.44 8.23
N VAL A 62 0.44 -6.12 7.49
CA VAL A 62 0.86 -7.48 7.82
C VAL A 62 1.72 -7.45 9.08
N ILE A 63 1.41 -8.31 10.05
CA ILE A 63 2.05 -8.37 11.35
C ILE A 63 2.31 -9.84 11.75
N ASP A 64 3.44 -10.09 12.41
CA ASP A 64 3.77 -11.40 12.96
C ASP A 64 2.96 -11.66 14.25
N CYS A 65 2.43 -12.86 14.43
CA CYS A 65 1.62 -13.23 15.60
C CYS A 65 2.41 -13.17 16.92
N ASP A 66 3.74 -13.24 16.88
CA ASP A 66 4.60 -13.01 18.05
C ASP A 66 4.72 -11.53 18.47
N THR A 67 4.14 -10.58 17.72
CA THR A 67 4.26 -9.17 18.08
C THR A 67 3.64 -8.87 19.45
N ALA A 68 4.40 -8.21 20.32
CA ALA A 68 3.99 -7.87 21.68
C ALA A 68 2.76 -6.94 21.69
N ILE A 69 1.84 -7.16 22.63
CA ILE A 69 0.59 -6.39 22.68
C ILE A 69 0.84 -4.91 23.00
N ASP A 70 1.86 -4.60 23.79
CA ASP A 70 2.24 -3.22 24.09
C ASP A 70 2.65 -2.47 22.82
N GLU A 71 3.39 -3.12 21.92
CA GLU A 71 3.75 -2.56 20.60
C GLU A 71 2.51 -2.38 19.71
N ILE A 72 1.63 -3.39 19.69
CA ILE A 72 0.38 -3.31 18.91
C ILE A 72 -0.44 -2.11 19.39
N LYS A 73 -0.63 -1.95 20.70
CA LYS A 73 -1.42 -0.84 21.22
C LYS A 73 -0.78 0.51 20.97
N GLN A 74 0.55 0.62 21.10
CA GLN A 74 1.26 1.86 20.84
C GLN A 74 1.07 2.34 19.40
N ASN A 75 1.00 1.42 18.44
CA ASN A 75 0.96 1.74 17.02
C ASN A 75 -0.46 1.76 16.43
N PHE A 76 -1.37 0.91 16.93
CA PHE A 76 -2.72 0.72 16.38
C PHE A 76 -3.84 1.20 17.32
N GLY A 77 -3.52 1.51 18.59
CA GLY A 77 -4.51 1.91 19.59
C GLY A 77 -5.28 0.73 20.17
N ASN A 78 -6.53 0.97 20.59
CA ASN A 78 -7.36 -0.06 21.22
C ASN A 78 -8.34 -0.74 20.25
N GLU A 79 -8.54 -0.18 19.06
CA GLU A 79 -9.47 -0.69 18.05
C GLU A 79 -8.68 -1.42 16.96
N LEU A 80 -8.83 -2.73 16.91
CA LEU A 80 -8.09 -3.60 16.00
C LEU A 80 -9.06 -4.30 15.06
N THR A 81 -8.79 -4.24 13.77
CA THR A 81 -9.41 -5.11 12.77
C THR A 81 -8.40 -6.18 12.39
N ILE A 82 -8.73 -7.44 12.63
CA ILE A 82 -7.86 -8.59 12.35
C ILE A 82 -8.41 -9.35 11.14
N GLU A 83 -7.58 -9.51 10.12
CA GLU A 83 -7.92 -10.15 8.85
C GLU A 83 -6.90 -11.24 8.46
N PRO A 84 -7.27 -12.22 7.60
CA PRO A 84 -6.31 -13.12 6.98
C PRO A 84 -5.28 -12.36 6.15
N LEU A 85 -4.12 -12.98 5.91
CA LEU A 85 -3.09 -12.45 5.00
C LEU A 85 -3.62 -12.06 3.63
N SER A 86 -4.66 -12.74 3.16
CA SER A 86 -5.37 -12.37 1.94
C SER A 86 -6.86 -12.71 2.06
N LYS A 87 -7.71 -11.68 2.19
CA LYS A 87 -9.18 -11.84 2.12
C LYS A 87 -9.63 -12.58 0.85
N ARG A 88 -8.95 -12.36 -0.27
CA ARG A 88 -9.24 -13.02 -1.55
C ARG A 88 -8.98 -14.53 -1.52
N ARG A 89 -7.97 -14.96 -0.74
CA ARG A 89 -7.58 -16.36 -0.62
C ARG A 89 -8.14 -17.01 0.66
N ALA A 90 -8.94 -16.28 1.44
CA ALA A 90 -9.52 -16.80 2.66
C ALA A 90 -10.33 -18.07 2.38
N MET A 91 -9.99 -19.14 3.07
CA MET A 91 -10.74 -20.38 3.08
C MET A 91 -11.70 -20.36 4.27
N THR A 92 -11.14 -20.35 5.47
CA THR A 92 -11.94 -20.34 6.69
C THR A 92 -11.29 -19.39 7.70
N ASP A 93 -12.01 -18.34 8.07
CA ASP A 93 -11.59 -17.28 8.99
C ASP A 93 -10.23 -16.69 8.60
N LEU A 94 -9.17 -16.97 9.37
CA LEU A 94 -7.82 -16.44 9.11
C LEU A 94 -6.96 -17.37 8.24
N VAL A 95 -7.44 -18.57 7.91
CA VAL A 95 -6.74 -19.55 7.07
C VAL A 95 -6.95 -19.21 5.60
N ILE A 96 -5.86 -19.20 4.83
CA ILE A 96 -5.88 -18.92 3.38
C ILE A 96 -5.45 -20.14 2.57
N ASN A 97 -5.87 -20.18 1.30
CA ASN A 97 -5.22 -21.01 0.28
C ASN A 97 -3.94 -20.30 -0.18
N ASP A 98 -2.78 -20.93 0.04
CA ASP A 98 -1.48 -20.41 -0.33
C ASP A 98 -0.79 -21.16 -1.49
N ASP A 99 -1.56 -21.89 -2.29
CA ASP A 99 -1.07 -22.60 -3.48
C ASP A 99 -0.36 -21.62 -4.43
N ASP A 100 -0.89 -20.40 -4.58
CA ASP A 100 -0.33 -19.39 -5.47
C ASP A 100 1.04 -18.85 -5.02
N PHE A 101 1.39 -19.02 -3.76
CA PHE A 101 2.73 -18.76 -3.24
C PHE A 101 3.66 -19.93 -3.55
N TYR A 102 3.23 -21.17 -3.33
CA TYR A 102 4.02 -22.36 -3.61
C TYR A 102 4.26 -22.60 -5.10
N ASP A 103 3.30 -22.28 -5.98
CA ASP A 103 3.46 -22.32 -7.44
C ASP A 103 4.66 -21.47 -7.91
N ARG A 104 5.02 -20.42 -7.17
CA ARG A 104 6.15 -19.55 -7.54
C ARG A 104 7.50 -20.16 -7.18
N LEU A 105 7.54 -21.07 -6.21
CA LEU A 105 8.75 -21.79 -5.85
C LEU A 105 9.21 -22.72 -6.99
N GLU A 106 8.27 -23.30 -7.73
CA GLU A 106 8.53 -24.20 -8.87
C GLU A 106 9.41 -23.56 -9.95
N LEU A 107 9.35 -22.22 -10.08
CA LEU A 107 10.20 -21.45 -11.00
C LEU A 107 11.70 -21.66 -10.73
N PHE A 108 12.07 -22.10 -9.53
CA PHE A 108 13.44 -22.25 -9.08
C PHE A 108 13.87 -23.71 -8.91
N ASP A 109 13.04 -24.70 -9.22
CA ASP A 109 13.29 -26.14 -8.93
C ASP A 109 14.64 -26.66 -9.41
N ALA A 110 15.13 -26.16 -10.56
CA ALA A 110 16.42 -26.55 -11.11
C ALA A 110 17.64 -26.04 -10.29
N TYR A 111 17.43 -25.20 -9.29
CA TYR A 111 18.47 -24.46 -8.56
C TYR A 111 18.43 -24.65 -7.04
N ILE A 112 17.49 -25.45 -6.53
CA ILE A 112 17.17 -25.48 -5.09
C ILE A 112 17.23 -26.89 -4.49
N ASN A 113 17.42 -26.95 -3.18
CA ASN A 113 17.27 -28.14 -2.35
C ASN A 113 16.22 -27.93 -1.24
N ASP A 114 16.05 -28.91 -0.35
CA ASP A 114 15.01 -28.85 0.69
C ASP A 114 15.26 -27.76 1.77
N ASP A 115 16.52 -27.39 2.01
CA ASP A 115 16.85 -26.27 2.90
C ASP A 115 16.40 -24.94 2.28
N ASP A 116 16.61 -24.77 0.96
CA ASP A 116 16.17 -23.59 0.22
C ASP A 116 14.64 -23.47 0.20
N LYS A 117 13.94 -24.60 0.02
CA LYS A 117 12.47 -24.64 0.11
C LYS A 117 11.99 -24.24 1.50
N SER A 118 12.67 -24.69 2.54
CA SER A 118 12.37 -24.32 3.93
C SER A 118 12.58 -22.83 4.17
N TYR A 119 13.64 -22.25 3.62
CA TYR A 119 13.85 -20.81 3.63
C TYR A 119 12.75 -20.05 2.89
N TYR A 120 12.34 -20.51 1.69
CA TYR A 120 11.28 -19.87 0.92
C TYR A 120 9.98 -19.70 1.72
N LYS A 121 9.59 -20.73 2.49
CA LYS A 121 8.38 -20.68 3.35
C LYS A 121 8.38 -19.49 4.31
N THR A 122 9.54 -19.07 4.82
CA THR A 122 9.67 -17.91 5.72
C THR A 122 9.34 -16.58 5.03
N LEU A 123 9.33 -16.56 3.70
CA LEU A 123 9.06 -15.37 2.89
C LEU A 123 7.57 -15.19 2.57
N LYS A 124 6.67 -16.06 3.07
CA LYS A 124 5.21 -16.03 2.83
C LYS A 124 4.61 -14.63 3.04
N LYS A 125 5.02 -13.95 4.12
CA LYS A 125 4.52 -12.60 4.43
C LYS A 125 4.83 -11.56 3.35
N TYR A 126 6.01 -11.63 2.73
CA TYR A 126 6.39 -10.68 1.67
C TYR A 126 5.57 -10.90 0.40
N TYR A 127 5.14 -12.14 0.13
CA TYR A 127 4.24 -12.42 -0.98
C TYR A 127 2.90 -11.69 -0.79
N TYR A 128 2.19 -11.98 0.31
CA TYR A 128 0.83 -11.45 0.53
C TYR A 128 0.79 -9.97 0.94
N ALA A 129 1.88 -9.41 1.48
CA ALA A 129 1.96 -7.97 1.73
C ALA A 129 2.01 -7.13 0.45
N SER A 130 2.44 -7.72 -0.67
CA SER A 130 2.66 -7.02 -1.94
C SER A 130 1.39 -6.36 -2.45
N ASN A 131 1.39 -5.03 -2.52
CA ASN A 131 0.25 -4.27 -3.04
C ASN A 131 -0.07 -4.66 -4.49
N THR A 132 0.95 -5.02 -5.27
CA THR A 132 0.81 -5.48 -6.66
C THR A 132 -0.15 -6.64 -6.82
N LEU A 133 -0.25 -7.58 -5.86
CA LEU A 133 -1.17 -8.71 -5.96
C LEU A 133 -2.64 -8.29 -5.98
N ASN A 134 -2.97 -7.08 -5.53
CA ASN A 134 -4.32 -6.52 -5.63
C ASN A 134 -4.70 -6.20 -7.09
N PHE A 135 -3.70 -5.87 -7.92
CA PHE A 135 -3.89 -5.42 -9.30
C PHE A 135 -3.47 -6.46 -10.36
N GLU A 136 -2.50 -7.31 -10.02
CA GLU A 136 -1.84 -8.24 -10.93
C GLU A 136 -1.69 -9.60 -10.26
N LYS A 137 -2.74 -10.43 -10.36
CA LYS A 137 -2.81 -11.75 -9.71
C LYS A 137 -1.68 -12.70 -10.13
N ASN A 138 -1.18 -12.52 -11.35
CA ASN A 138 -0.12 -13.33 -11.91
C ASN A 138 1.27 -12.75 -11.63
N TYR A 139 1.41 -11.79 -10.72
CA TYR A 139 2.71 -11.28 -10.28
C TYR A 139 3.59 -12.40 -9.72
N ILE A 140 4.90 -12.29 -9.94
CA ILE A 140 5.87 -13.27 -9.45
C ILE A 140 5.96 -13.31 -7.92
N GLY A 141 5.62 -12.19 -7.27
CA GLY A 141 5.65 -12.03 -5.82
C GLY A 141 7.01 -11.58 -5.28
N ASP A 142 6.97 -10.77 -4.23
CA ASP A 142 8.19 -10.25 -3.60
C ASP A 142 8.99 -11.34 -2.87
N SER A 143 8.33 -12.38 -2.38
CA SER A 143 8.99 -13.59 -1.86
C SER A 143 9.94 -14.21 -2.88
N SER A 144 9.52 -14.34 -4.14
CA SER A 144 10.31 -14.91 -5.24
C SER A 144 11.50 -14.03 -5.60
N ILE A 145 11.36 -12.71 -5.50
CA ILE A 145 12.45 -11.77 -5.77
C ILE A 145 13.49 -11.83 -4.64
N LEU A 146 13.05 -11.88 -3.38
CA LEU A 146 13.92 -12.05 -2.22
C LEU A 146 14.61 -13.42 -2.23
N PHE A 147 13.90 -14.45 -2.66
CA PHE A 147 14.46 -15.77 -2.83
C PHE A 147 15.52 -15.81 -3.92
N ALA A 148 15.31 -15.09 -5.03
CA ALA A 148 16.34 -14.93 -6.05
C ALA A 148 17.61 -14.28 -5.49
N ASP A 149 17.50 -13.23 -4.66
CA ASP A 149 18.65 -12.63 -3.96
C ASP A 149 19.39 -13.67 -3.09
N TYR A 150 18.64 -14.42 -2.28
CA TYR A 150 19.18 -15.51 -1.45
C TYR A 150 19.94 -16.56 -2.28
N LEU A 151 19.34 -17.06 -3.37
CA LEU A 151 19.95 -18.08 -4.23
C LEU A 151 21.16 -17.54 -4.98
N ILE A 152 21.15 -16.27 -5.41
CA ILE A 152 22.32 -15.64 -6.05
C ILE A 152 23.50 -15.59 -5.09
N ASN A 153 23.25 -15.23 -3.83
CA ASN A 153 24.28 -15.17 -2.79
C ASN A 153 24.81 -16.56 -2.42
N LYS A 154 23.94 -17.58 -2.38
CA LYS A 154 24.31 -18.98 -2.06
C LYS A 154 24.96 -19.71 -3.24
N TYR A 155 24.46 -19.49 -4.46
CA TYR A 155 24.81 -20.22 -5.69
C TYR A 155 25.20 -19.27 -6.82
N ASN A 156 26.26 -18.48 -6.64
CA ASN A 156 26.69 -17.45 -7.59
C ASN A 156 26.89 -17.96 -9.04
N LYS A 157 27.21 -19.25 -9.25
CA LYS A 157 27.32 -19.85 -10.60
C LYS A 157 26.03 -19.79 -11.41
N ASN A 158 24.87 -19.80 -10.74
CA ASN A 158 23.55 -19.79 -11.37
C ASN A 158 22.94 -18.38 -11.47
N LYS A 159 23.69 -17.34 -11.07
CA LYS A 159 23.20 -15.97 -10.94
C LYS A 159 22.45 -15.47 -12.19
N SER A 160 23.02 -15.63 -13.38
CA SER A 160 22.39 -15.16 -14.62
C SER A 160 21.05 -15.84 -14.91
N ASN A 161 20.93 -17.13 -14.60
CA ASN A 161 19.69 -17.88 -14.81
C ASN A 161 18.62 -17.45 -13.79
N ILE A 162 19.00 -17.29 -12.53
CA ILE A 162 18.11 -16.83 -11.45
C ILE A 162 17.60 -15.41 -11.72
N LEU A 163 18.48 -14.50 -12.14
CA LEU A 163 18.09 -13.15 -12.57
C LEU A 163 17.14 -13.18 -13.77
N ASN A 164 17.35 -14.11 -14.70
CA ASN A 164 16.47 -14.26 -15.85
C ASN A 164 15.07 -14.74 -15.46
N ILE A 165 14.92 -15.63 -14.47
CA ILE A 165 13.61 -16.07 -13.97
C ILE A 165 12.77 -14.85 -13.56
N ILE A 166 13.28 -14.01 -12.64
CA ILE A 166 12.52 -12.89 -12.11
C ILE A 166 12.30 -11.74 -13.10
N LYS A 167 13.14 -11.64 -14.14
CA LYS A 167 13.04 -10.63 -15.20
C LYS A 167 12.13 -11.03 -16.35
N SER A 168 12.18 -12.30 -16.76
CA SER A 168 11.46 -12.79 -17.94
C SER A 168 10.05 -13.29 -17.62
N TYR A 169 9.75 -13.50 -16.34
CA TYR A 169 8.41 -13.83 -15.89
C TYR A 169 7.43 -12.71 -16.31
N PRO A 170 6.25 -13.02 -16.89
CA PRO A 170 5.39 -12.02 -17.55
C PRO A 170 4.98 -10.82 -16.69
N LYS A 171 4.85 -11.03 -15.38
CA LYS A 171 4.62 -10.00 -14.37
C LYS A 171 5.76 -10.10 -13.36
N GLY A 172 6.96 -9.76 -13.82
CA GLY A 172 8.22 -9.97 -13.13
C GLY A 172 8.56 -8.85 -12.15
N ILE A 173 9.84 -8.75 -11.79
CA ILE A 173 10.36 -7.80 -10.79
C ILE A 173 9.99 -6.32 -11.08
N GLU A 174 9.74 -5.92 -12.32
CA GLU A 174 9.29 -4.55 -12.65
C GLU A 174 7.91 -4.20 -12.08
N TYR A 175 7.15 -5.18 -11.59
CA TYR A 175 5.88 -4.98 -10.91
C TYR A 175 6.03 -4.83 -9.38
N HIS A 176 7.22 -4.91 -8.80
CA HIS A 176 7.39 -4.68 -7.36
C HIS A 176 7.01 -3.26 -6.95
N THR A 177 6.14 -3.16 -5.95
CA THR A 177 5.82 -1.97 -5.15
C THR A 177 6.41 -2.13 -3.76
N SER A 178 6.86 -1.04 -3.14
CA SER A 178 7.51 -1.07 -1.84
C SER A 178 6.65 -1.71 -0.74
N LEU A 179 7.31 -2.51 0.11
CA LEU A 179 6.70 -3.18 1.26
C LEU A 179 6.75 -2.34 2.54
N ASN A 180 7.41 -1.17 2.53
CA ASN A 180 7.66 -0.34 3.72
C ASN A 180 6.36 0.03 4.47
N ASN A 181 5.27 0.29 3.75
CA ASN A 181 3.98 0.65 4.33
C ASN A 181 2.98 -0.52 4.31
N ARG A 182 3.47 -1.76 4.16
CA ARG A 182 2.63 -2.97 4.05
C ARG A 182 2.87 -3.96 5.17
N ILE A 183 4.04 -3.90 5.80
CA ILE A 183 4.48 -4.82 6.84
C ILE A 183 4.91 -4.01 8.06
N PHE A 184 4.36 -4.34 9.22
CA PHE A 184 4.73 -3.73 10.49
C PHE A 184 6.19 -4.07 10.85
N ASN A 185 6.96 -3.07 11.29
CA ASN A 185 8.38 -3.23 11.68
C ASN A 185 9.26 -3.94 10.62
N ILE A 186 9.04 -3.66 9.34
CA ILE A 186 9.82 -4.26 8.26
C ILE A 186 11.32 -3.91 8.34
N ASP A 187 12.17 -4.92 8.16
CA ASP A 187 13.60 -4.71 7.95
C ASP A 187 13.83 -4.01 6.60
N HIS A 188 14.28 -2.75 6.63
CA HIS A 188 14.59 -1.97 5.44
C HIS A 188 15.66 -2.61 4.53
N SER A 189 16.44 -3.59 5.01
CA SER A 189 17.34 -4.37 4.17
C SER A 189 16.60 -5.15 3.07
N ILE A 190 15.35 -5.53 3.31
CA ILE A 190 14.48 -6.24 2.35
C ILE A 190 14.29 -5.43 1.08
N GLU A 191 13.90 -4.16 1.22
CA GLU A 191 13.70 -3.26 0.08
C GLU A 191 15.01 -3.01 -0.66
N ASN A 192 16.11 -2.84 0.08
CA ASN A 192 17.43 -2.64 -0.53
C ASN A 192 17.85 -3.82 -1.41
N LYS A 193 17.57 -5.07 -1.01
CA LYS A 193 17.83 -6.26 -1.83
C LYS A 193 17.06 -6.20 -3.15
N ILE A 194 15.76 -5.89 -3.11
CA ILE A 194 14.92 -5.80 -4.30
C ILE A 194 15.40 -4.67 -5.23
N LEU A 195 15.71 -3.49 -4.68
CA LEU A 195 16.22 -2.36 -5.46
C LEU A 195 17.57 -2.65 -6.10
N ASN A 196 18.46 -3.39 -5.42
CA ASN A 196 19.74 -3.82 -5.97
C ASN A 196 19.55 -4.76 -7.17
N LEU A 197 18.64 -5.73 -7.08
CA LEU A 197 18.29 -6.60 -8.21
C LEU A 197 17.68 -5.80 -9.37
N LYS A 198 16.74 -4.88 -9.09
CA LYS A 198 16.19 -3.97 -10.13
C LYS A 198 17.29 -3.16 -10.82
N LYS A 199 18.27 -2.66 -10.05
CA LYS A 199 19.41 -1.90 -10.59
C LYS A 199 20.28 -2.79 -11.49
N GLU A 200 20.63 -3.99 -11.04
CA GLU A 200 21.40 -4.96 -11.83
C GLU A 200 20.70 -5.32 -13.16
N LEU A 201 19.36 -5.39 -13.14
CA LEU A 201 18.56 -5.71 -14.32
C LEU A 201 18.23 -4.49 -15.21
N ASN A 202 18.70 -3.29 -14.87
CA ASN A 202 18.37 -2.03 -15.55
C ASN A 202 16.86 -1.72 -15.57
N LEU A 203 16.17 -2.00 -14.46
CA LEU A 203 14.74 -1.78 -14.25
C LEU A 203 14.43 -0.66 -13.25
N LEU A 204 15.48 0.01 -12.74
CA LEU A 204 15.40 1.12 -11.81
C LEU A 204 15.85 2.42 -12.49
N LYS A 205 15.00 3.45 -12.43
CA LYS A 205 15.38 4.84 -12.75
C LYS A 205 14.94 5.77 -11.63
N LYS A 206 15.78 6.79 -11.37
CA LYS A 206 15.43 7.84 -10.42
C LYS A 206 14.20 8.60 -10.91
N GLU A 207 13.38 9.10 -9.99
CA GLU A 207 12.17 9.85 -10.33
C GLU A 207 12.46 11.09 -11.19
N SER A 208 13.57 11.79 -10.93
CA SER A 208 14.01 12.94 -11.72
C SER A 208 14.36 12.60 -13.19
N GLN A 209 14.51 11.31 -13.52
CA GLN A 209 14.79 10.81 -14.87
C GLN A 209 13.55 10.21 -15.55
N GLN A 210 12.41 10.22 -14.85
CA GLN A 210 11.15 9.66 -15.32
C GLN A 210 10.28 10.77 -15.91
N ASN A 211 9.44 10.42 -16.87
CA ASN A 211 8.44 11.35 -17.41
C ASN A 211 7.03 10.92 -16.99
N PHE A 212 6.58 11.42 -15.85
CA PHE A 212 5.24 11.17 -15.31
C PHE A 212 4.13 11.97 -16.02
N LYS A 213 4.50 12.90 -16.91
CA LYS A 213 3.58 13.72 -17.72
C LYS A 213 3.32 13.03 -19.07
N VAL A 214 2.46 12.00 -19.09
CA VAL A 214 2.21 11.19 -20.30
C VAL A 214 1.23 11.85 -21.25
N ASN A 215 0.07 12.33 -20.76
CA ASN A 215 -0.95 12.92 -21.64
C ASN A 215 -0.82 14.44 -21.75
N LYS A 216 -0.63 15.13 -20.62
CA LYS A 216 -0.52 16.59 -20.56
C LYS A 216 0.92 17.02 -20.32
N LYS A 217 1.36 18.12 -20.94
CA LYS A 217 2.76 18.63 -20.85
C LYS A 217 2.89 20.05 -20.29
N THR A 218 1.78 20.65 -19.86
CA THR A 218 1.78 22.02 -19.34
C THR A 218 2.74 22.17 -18.16
N ASN A 219 3.55 23.23 -18.13
CA ASN A 219 4.39 23.50 -16.98
C ASN A 219 3.57 24.22 -15.90
N ILE A 220 3.66 23.69 -14.68
CA ILE A 220 3.06 24.22 -13.47
C ILE A 220 4.19 24.36 -12.44
N ASP A 221 4.27 25.52 -11.79
CA ASP A 221 5.31 25.85 -10.83
C ASP A 221 4.83 25.47 -9.43
N LEU A 222 4.96 24.19 -9.11
CA LEU A 222 4.64 23.63 -7.80
C LEU A 222 5.89 23.60 -6.94
N LYS A 223 5.73 23.93 -5.66
CA LYS A 223 6.82 23.96 -4.68
C LYS A 223 6.54 22.96 -3.57
N ASN A 224 7.57 22.22 -3.15
CA ASN A 224 7.48 21.47 -1.91
C ASN A 224 7.49 22.47 -0.74
N LEU A 225 6.57 22.30 0.19
CA LEU A 225 6.50 23.15 1.37
C LEU A 225 7.42 22.60 2.45
N SER A 226 8.30 23.45 2.98
CA SER A 226 9.08 23.15 4.19
C SER A 226 8.29 23.47 5.45
N ASP A 227 7.42 24.47 5.37
CA ASP A 227 6.68 25.04 6.48
C ASP A 227 5.25 25.34 6.05
N LEU A 228 4.36 25.38 7.03
CA LEU A 228 2.93 25.65 6.83
C LEU A 228 2.53 26.93 7.57
N PRO A 229 1.48 27.61 7.10
CA PRO A 229 1.05 28.87 7.63
C PRO A 229 0.63 28.70 9.09
N THR A 230 1.05 29.67 9.89
CA THR A 230 0.66 29.76 11.30
C THR A 230 -0.76 30.26 11.48
N PHE A 231 -1.32 30.94 10.47
CA PHE A 231 -2.66 31.50 10.48
C PHE A 231 -3.45 31.08 9.24
N ILE A 232 -4.68 30.61 9.46
CA ILE A 232 -5.60 30.18 8.41
C ILE A 232 -6.54 31.34 8.13
N LYS A 233 -6.49 31.89 6.91
CA LYS A 233 -7.41 32.95 6.49
C LYS A 233 -8.71 32.40 5.91
N ASN A 234 -8.61 31.30 5.17
CA ASN A 234 -9.76 30.61 4.56
C ASN A 234 -9.93 29.21 5.16
N SER A 235 -11.09 28.95 5.77
CA SER A 235 -11.46 27.64 6.32
C SER A 235 -12.02 26.72 5.22
N PHE A 236 -11.87 25.41 5.42
CA PHE A 236 -12.34 24.35 4.52
C PHE A 236 -13.41 23.47 5.19
N ASN A 237 -14.14 24.01 6.16
CA ASN A 237 -15.11 23.28 6.98
C ASN A 237 -16.20 22.49 6.24
N ASN A 238 -16.55 22.89 5.02
CA ASN A 238 -17.58 22.24 4.20
C ASN A 238 -17.00 21.27 3.17
N PHE A 239 -15.70 21.00 3.19
CA PHE A 239 -15.04 20.10 2.25
C PHE A 239 -14.72 18.75 2.87
N ASN A 240 -14.97 17.70 2.08
CA ASN A 240 -14.48 16.35 2.29
C ASN A 240 -13.17 16.19 1.52
N ILE A 241 -12.06 16.06 2.23
CA ILE A 241 -10.72 16.03 1.62
C ILE A 241 -10.10 14.66 1.83
N ALA A 242 -9.69 14.02 0.74
CA ALA A 242 -8.79 12.88 0.80
C ALA A 242 -7.33 13.34 0.75
N TYR A 243 -6.46 12.62 1.44
CA TYR A 243 -5.02 12.83 1.38
C TYR A 243 -4.32 11.57 0.86
N TYR A 244 -3.40 11.74 -0.08
CA TYR A 244 -2.53 10.69 -0.59
C TYR A 244 -1.08 11.17 -0.60
N GLY A 245 -0.17 10.35 -0.07
CA GLY A 245 1.25 10.66 0.02
C GLY A 245 1.80 10.37 1.40
N GLU A 246 3.09 10.67 1.61
CA GLU A 246 3.76 10.41 2.89
C GLU A 246 3.04 11.13 4.03
N ASN A 247 2.41 10.37 4.92
CA ASN A 247 1.64 10.92 6.02
C ASN A 247 2.55 11.14 7.23
N ASN A 248 3.08 12.34 7.36
CA ASN A 248 3.80 12.74 8.56
C ASN A 248 2.88 13.53 9.50
N LYS A 249 3.25 13.58 10.78
CA LYS A 249 2.49 14.30 11.82
C LYS A 249 2.23 15.75 11.43
N PHE A 250 3.17 16.39 10.74
CA PHE A 250 3.06 17.78 10.30
C PHE A 250 1.92 18.01 9.31
N ILE A 251 1.75 17.13 8.30
CA ILE A 251 0.65 17.23 7.33
C ILE A 251 -0.69 16.90 7.99
N LYS A 252 -0.72 15.90 8.88
CA LYS A 252 -1.92 15.58 9.65
C LYS A 252 -2.39 16.76 10.51
N ASP A 253 -1.46 17.36 11.25
CA ASP A 253 -1.74 18.52 12.10
C ASP A 253 -2.19 19.73 11.27
N TYR A 254 -1.69 19.88 10.04
CA TYR A 254 -2.14 20.92 9.12
C TYR A 254 -3.58 20.74 8.69
N LEU A 255 -3.90 19.57 8.14
CA LEU A 255 -5.22 19.24 7.63
C LEU A 255 -6.28 19.33 8.73
N ASN A 256 -5.93 18.92 9.95
CA ASN A 256 -6.81 19.06 11.13
C ASN A 256 -7.12 20.51 11.49
N LYS A 257 -6.23 21.47 11.20
CA LYS A 257 -6.50 22.90 11.48
C LYS A 257 -7.43 23.54 10.46
N LEU A 258 -7.63 22.94 9.28
CA LEU A 258 -8.47 23.51 8.22
C LEU A 258 -9.98 23.34 8.47
N ASP A 259 -10.36 22.69 9.57
CA ASP A 259 -11.74 22.32 9.94
C ASP A 259 -12.47 21.42 8.92
N CYS A 260 -11.79 20.93 7.88
CA CYS A 260 -12.35 20.05 6.86
C CYS A 260 -12.60 18.62 7.38
N LYS A 261 -13.49 17.89 6.69
CA LYS A 261 -13.67 16.45 6.95
C LYS A 261 -12.61 15.66 6.18
N ILE A 262 -11.70 15.02 6.89
CA ILE A 262 -10.71 14.14 6.26
C ILE A 262 -11.32 12.77 5.97
N ILE A 263 -11.22 12.37 4.70
CA ILE A 263 -11.62 11.04 4.23
C ILE A 263 -10.42 10.11 4.32
N ASP A 264 -10.53 9.06 5.13
CA ASP A 264 -9.50 8.04 5.25
C ASP A 264 -9.56 7.07 4.07
N LEU A 265 -8.45 6.93 3.35
CA LEU A 265 -8.30 5.99 2.26
C LEU A 265 -7.50 4.78 2.72
N GLU A 266 -7.96 3.58 2.36
CA GLU A 266 -7.19 2.35 2.50
C GLU A 266 -5.99 2.36 1.55
N SER A 267 -6.13 3.00 0.39
CA SER A 267 -5.07 3.15 -0.60
C SER A 267 -4.06 4.28 -0.32
N LYS A 268 -4.18 5.03 0.79
CA LYS A 268 -3.38 6.24 1.04
C LYS A 268 -1.86 6.00 1.02
N ASP A 269 -1.44 4.79 1.36
CA ASP A 269 -0.03 4.39 1.49
C ASP A 269 0.45 3.47 0.36
N PHE A 270 -0.35 3.28 -0.70
CA PHE A 270 0.03 2.44 -1.84
C PHE A 270 1.18 3.08 -2.62
N ASP A 271 2.29 2.37 -2.80
CA ASP A 271 3.37 2.80 -3.68
C ASP A 271 2.92 2.74 -5.15
N LEU A 272 3.11 3.86 -5.87
CA LEU A 272 2.79 4.01 -7.29
C LEU A 272 3.81 3.34 -8.24
N ASN A 273 4.83 2.65 -7.73
CA ASN A 273 5.89 2.01 -8.50
C ASN A 273 6.64 3.00 -9.42
N LYS A 274 6.93 4.20 -8.89
CA LYS A 274 7.57 5.29 -9.65
C LYS A 274 8.93 4.89 -10.23
N THR A 275 9.68 4.04 -9.52
CA THR A 275 11.04 3.60 -9.91
C THR A 275 11.06 2.76 -11.19
N SER A 276 10.01 1.97 -11.46
CA SER A 276 9.87 1.15 -12.67
C SER A 276 8.88 1.70 -13.68
N PHE A 277 8.36 2.93 -13.48
CA PHE A 277 7.39 3.58 -14.38
C PHE A 277 7.79 3.52 -15.87
N HIS A 278 9.03 3.82 -16.23
CA HIS A 278 9.52 3.74 -17.62
C HIS A 278 9.41 2.35 -18.27
N LYS A 279 9.28 1.27 -17.48
CA LYS A 279 9.06 -0.10 -17.95
C LYS A 279 7.59 -0.50 -17.84
N ASN A 280 6.92 -0.08 -16.77
CA ASN A 280 5.59 -0.55 -16.42
C ASN A 280 4.70 0.59 -15.92
N LYS A 281 4.26 1.46 -16.84
CA LYS A 281 3.31 2.53 -16.54
C LYS A 281 1.91 2.01 -16.23
N GLU A 282 1.57 0.84 -16.78
CA GLU A 282 0.24 0.26 -16.62
C GLU A 282 -0.06 -0.04 -15.16
N LEU A 283 0.86 -0.67 -14.42
CA LEU A 283 0.68 -0.90 -12.99
C LEU A 283 0.50 0.42 -12.22
N THR A 284 1.34 1.42 -12.48
CA THR A 284 1.20 2.74 -11.84
C THR A 284 -0.18 3.34 -12.07
N PHE A 285 -0.73 3.26 -13.29
CA PHE A 285 -2.06 3.78 -13.57
C PHE A 285 -3.19 2.94 -12.98
N LYS A 286 -3.01 1.63 -12.78
CA LYS A 286 -3.97 0.80 -12.05
C LYS A 286 -4.05 1.24 -10.60
N ILE A 287 -2.89 1.41 -9.94
CA ILE A 287 -2.80 1.83 -8.53
C ILE A 287 -3.34 3.26 -8.36
N ALA A 288 -2.91 4.20 -9.20
CA ALA A 288 -3.41 5.58 -9.19
C ALA A 288 -4.91 5.67 -9.47
N GLY A 289 -5.42 4.77 -10.33
CA GLY A 289 -6.84 4.69 -10.65
C GLY A 289 -7.66 4.28 -9.42
N GLU A 290 -7.19 3.29 -8.67
CA GLU A 290 -7.81 2.85 -7.42
C GLU A 290 -7.88 3.97 -6.38
N ILE A 291 -6.79 4.71 -6.19
CA ILE A 291 -6.74 5.85 -5.26
C ILE A 291 -7.81 6.90 -5.60
N ILE A 292 -7.94 7.26 -6.88
CA ILE A 292 -8.94 8.23 -7.35
C ILE A 292 -10.35 7.67 -7.20
N GLN A 293 -10.55 6.41 -7.54
CA GLN A 293 -11.84 5.76 -7.46
C GLN A 293 -12.32 5.66 -6.01
N GLU A 294 -11.46 5.20 -5.10
CA GLU A 294 -11.77 5.09 -3.67
C GLU A 294 -12.13 6.46 -3.09
N ALA A 295 -11.32 7.48 -3.35
CA ALA A 295 -11.57 8.83 -2.86
C ALA A 295 -12.92 9.39 -3.37
N TYR A 296 -13.25 9.14 -4.63
CA TYR A 296 -14.52 9.56 -5.22
C TYR A 296 -15.70 8.81 -4.60
N ASP A 297 -15.61 7.48 -4.50
CA ASP A 297 -16.69 6.64 -3.95
C ASP A 297 -16.92 6.91 -2.46
N LYS A 298 -15.90 7.34 -1.72
CA LYS A 298 -16.00 7.83 -0.34
C LYS A 298 -16.49 9.28 -0.21
N GLY A 299 -16.77 9.96 -1.33
CA GLY A 299 -17.38 11.30 -1.35
C GLY A 299 -16.41 12.45 -1.08
N SER A 300 -15.14 12.30 -1.44
CA SER A 300 -14.16 13.41 -1.41
C SER A 300 -14.50 14.45 -2.49
N ASP A 301 -14.35 15.73 -2.16
CA ASP A 301 -14.46 16.84 -3.12
C ASP A 301 -13.20 16.99 -3.96
N PHE A 302 -12.03 16.68 -3.39
CA PHE A 302 -10.73 16.61 -4.08
C PHE A 302 -9.71 15.79 -3.27
N ILE A 303 -8.61 15.42 -3.94
CA ILE A 303 -7.46 14.75 -3.31
C ILE A 303 -6.33 15.75 -3.14
N ILE A 304 -5.69 15.77 -1.97
CA ILE A 304 -4.43 16.47 -1.72
C ILE A 304 -3.27 15.51 -1.83
N VAL A 305 -2.23 15.93 -2.55
CA VAL A 305 -0.92 15.26 -2.59
C VAL A 305 0.21 16.21 -2.21
N ASN A 306 1.25 15.68 -1.57
CA ASN A 306 2.43 16.44 -1.14
C ASN A 306 3.65 16.25 -2.06
N ASP A 307 3.65 15.21 -2.91
CA ASP A 307 4.69 14.96 -3.89
C ASP A 307 4.27 15.44 -5.29
N ILE A 308 5.20 16.13 -5.96
CA ILE A 308 4.97 16.68 -7.30
C ILE A 308 4.82 15.58 -8.36
N ASN A 309 5.53 14.45 -8.21
CA ASN A 309 5.41 13.36 -9.18
C ASN A 309 4.07 12.64 -9.02
N ASP A 310 3.59 12.46 -7.80
CA ASP A 310 2.25 11.93 -7.51
C ASP A 310 1.17 12.84 -8.10
N PHE A 311 1.31 14.16 -7.97
CA PHE A 311 0.44 15.13 -8.65
C PHE A 311 0.43 14.91 -10.17
N PHE A 312 1.59 14.76 -10.81
CA PHE A 312 1.63 14.51 -12.25
C PHE A 312 1.01 13.16 -12.63
N ILE A 313 1.23 12.11 -11.84
CA ILE A 313 0.62 10.80 -12.09
C ILE A 313 -0.91 10.91 -12.06
N LEU A 314 -1.46 11.53 -11.00
CA LEU A 314 -2.89 11.57 -10.73
C LEU A 314 -3.62 12.64 -11.55
N ASP A 315 -3.06 13.84 -11.74
CA ASP A 315 -3.72 14.92 -12.49
C ASP A 315 -3.44 14.90 -13.98
N TYR A 316 -2.19 14.68 -14.43
CA TYR A 316 -1.83 14.88 -15.84
C TYR A 316 -2.14 13.69 -16.74
N ASN A 317 -2.57 12.56 -16.17
CA ASN A 317 -2.80 11.31 -16.90
C ASN A 317 -4.25 10.81 -16.84
N ARG A 318 -5.24 11.72 -16.69
CA ARG A 318 -6.67 11.37 -16.61
C ARG A 318 -7.16 10.42 -17.70
N LYS A 319 -6.61 10.52 -18.92
CA LYS A 319 -6.97 9.61 -20.02
C LYS A 319 -6.53 8.16 -19.74
N GLU A 320 -5.33 7.96 -19.19
CA GLU A 320 -4.88 6.61 -18.82
C GLU A 320 -5.62 6.08 -17.60
N LEU A 321 -5.89 6.93 -16.60
CA LEU A 321 -6.69 6.57 -15.43
C LEU A 321 -8.11 6.15 -15.81
N LYS A 322 -8.77 6.91 -16.69
CA LYS A 322 -10.11 6.56 -17.24
C LYS A 322 -10.14 5.18 -17.89
N LYS A 323 -9.06 4.78 -18.59
CA LYS A 323 -8.97 3.44 -19.20
C LYS A 323 -8.90 2.33 -18.15
N GLN A 324 -8.19 2.54 -17.04
CA GLN A 324 -8.05 1.55 -15.97
C GLN A 324 -9.33 1.43 -15.15
N ILE A 325 -9.87 2.57 -14.71
CA ILE A 325 -11.09 2.65 -13.89
C ILE A 325 -12.34 2.24 -14.71
N LYS A 326 -12.31 2.44 -16.04
CA LYS A 326 -13.47 2.25 -16.96
C LYS A 326 -14.68 3.10 -16.58
N ARG A 327 -14.44 4.20 -15.87
CA ARG A 327 -15.41 5.19 -15.41
C ARG A 327 -14.83 6.58 -15.60
N GLU A 328 -15.70 7.54 -15.88
CA GLU A 328 -15.36 8.96 -15.85
C GLU A 328 -15.50 9.45 -14.40
N ILE A 329 -14.38 9.89 -13.83
CA ILE A 329 -14.30 10.42 -12.47
C ILE A 329 -13.68 11.80 -12.56
N ASP A 330 -14.51 12.81 -12.35
CA ASP A 330 -14.12 14.22 -12.37
C ASP A 330 -13.70 14.69 -10.97
N LEU A 331 -12.77 13.96 -10.34
CA LEU A 331 -12.24 14.30 -9.02
C LEU A 331 -10.94 15.12 -9.16
N PRO A 332 -10.93 16.41 -8.77
CA PRO A 332 -9.75 17.24 -8.82
C PRO A 332 -8.65 16.73 -7.89
N VAL A 333 -7.40 16.95 -8.27
CA VAL A 333 -6.21 16.63 -7.47
C VAL A 333 -5.44 17.92 -7.29
N LEU A 334 -5.15 18.31 -6.05
CA LEU A 334 -4.35 19.49 -5.74
C LEU A 334 -3.02 19.08 -5.14
N HIS A 335 -1.98 19.86 -5.45
CA HIS A 335 -0.76 19.79 -4.68
C HIS A 335 -0.91 20.59 -3.36
N LEU A 336 -0.24 20.18 -2.30
CA LEU A 336 -0.27 20.84 -0.99
C LEU A 336 0.08 22.34 -1.07
N HIS A 337 0.99 22.72 -1.98
CA HIS A 337 1.30 24.11 -2.31
C HIS A 337 0.07 24.93 -2.70
N GLU A 338 -0.81 24.37 -3.52
CA GLU A 338 -1.98 25.07 -4.03
C GLU A 338 -3.04 25.24 -2.94
N LEU A 339 -3.24 24.19 -2.14
CA LEU A 339 -4.06 24.28 -0.93
C LEU A 339 -3.54 25.39 -0.01
N ASN A 340 -2.23 25.47 0.17
CA ASN A 340 -1.62 26.49 1.00
C ASN A 340 -1.89 27.93 0.51
N LEU A 341 -1.79 28.17 -0.80
CA LEU A 341 -2.12 29.47 -1.37
C LEU A 341 -3.59 29.85 -1.12
N LEU A 342 -4.50 28.88 -1.21
CA LEU A 342 -5.92 29.11 -0.90
C LEU A 342 -6.13 29.44 0.59
N VAL A 343 -5.46 28.71 1.48
CA VAL A 343 -5.51 28.93 2.94
C VAL A 343 -4.99 30.32 3.35
N GLU A 344 -3.97 30.82 2.66
CA GLU A 344 -3.35 32.13 2.90
C GLU A 344 -4.05 33.31 2.20
N ASP A 345 -5.17 33.06 1.52
CA ASP A 345 -5.93 34.03 0.71
C ASP A 345 -5.15 34.60 -0.48
N LYS A 346 -4.23 33.82 -1.05
CA LYS A 346 -3.47 34.15 -2.27
C LYS A 346 -4.20 33.65 -3.52
N ILE A 347 -5.43 34.12 -3.66
CA ILE A 347 -6.41 33.60 -4.64
C ILE A 347 -5.95 33.76 -6.09
N GLU A 348 -5.30 34.88 -6.45
CA GLU A 348 -4.81 35.10 -7.81
C GLU A 348 -3.70 34.11 -8.20
N GLU A 349 -2.76 33.88 -7.29
CA GLU A 349 -1.67 32.90 -7.47
C GLU A 349 -2.24 31.49 -7.60
N ALA A 350 -3.14 31.10 -6.68
CA ALA A 350 -3.83 29.81 -6.74
C ALA A 350 -4.59 29.62 -8.06
N SER A 351 -5.43 30.59 -8.45
CA SER A 351 -6.21 30.53 -9.70
C SER A 351 -5.32 30.35 -10.94
N SER A 352 -4.14 30.96 -10.96
CA SER A 352 -3.17 30.82 -12.06
C SER A 352 -2.64 29.39 -12.21
N LEU A 353 -2.53 28.65 -11.10
CA LEU A 353 -2.09 27.25 -11.07
C LEU A 353 -3.26 26.31 -11.37
N LEU A 354 -4.42 26.49 -10.72
CA LEU A 354 -5.61 25.65 -10.87
C LEU A 354 -6.13 25.61 -12.32
N LYS A 355 -6.03 26.73 -13.07
CA LYS A 355 -6.38 26.77 -14.51
C LYS A 355 -5.53 25.84 -15.38
N LYS A 356 -4.36 25.42 -14.88
CA LYS A 356 -3.45 24.51 -15.58
C LYS A 356 -3.75 23.04 -15.30
N HIS A 357 -4.70 22.71 -14.40
CA HIS A 357 -5.08 21.34 -14.07
C HIS A 357 -5.83 20.66 -15.21
N SER A 358 -5.83 19.32 -15.23
CA SER A 358 -6.65 18.56 -16.17
C SER A 358 -8.14 18.65 -15.84
N ILE A 359 -8.47 18.70 -14.56
CA ILE A 359 -9.83 18.93 -14.06
C ILE A 359 -9.79 20.23 -13.27
N ASN A 360 -10.60 21.22 -13.65
CA ASN A 360 -10.66 22.47 -12.90
C ASN A 360 -11.34 22.23 -11.54
N PRO A 361 -10.66 22.48 -10.42
CA PRO A 361 -11.23 22.27 -9.09
C PRO A 361 -12.41 23.19 -8.75
N LYS A 362 -12.59 24.32 -9.47
CA LYS A 362 -13.65 25.32 -9.23
C LYS A 362 -13.72 25.80 -7.77
N LEU A 363 -12.58 25.90 -7.11
CA LEU A 363 -12.44 26.38 -5.72
C LEU A 363 -12.32 27.90 -5.62
N VAL A 364 -12.19 28.59 -6.76
CA VAL A 364 -12.02 30.03 -6.91
C VAL A 364 -12.88 30.55 -8.05
#